data_AF-A0AAD5PZB1-F1
#
_entry.id   AF-A0AAD5PZB1-F1
#
_cell.length_a   1.000
_cell.length_b   1.000
_cell.length_c   1.000
_cell.angle_alpha   90.00
_cell.angle_beta   90.00
_cell.angle_gamma   90.00
#
_symmetry.space_group_name_H-M   'P 1'
#
loop_
_entity.id
_entity.type
_entity.pdbx_description
1 polymer ?
#
loop_
_entity_poly.entity_id
_entity_poly.type
_entity_poly.pdbx_seq_one_letter_code
_entity_poly.pdbx_strand_id
1 'polypeptide(L)'
;MDSEVLPSISKNSKKTIHADAKKNFLRFVLPILVANLATFGISQVIYHLVLGTHGKEIFELLAFEYLHKTVSTLNQFWFFSIWIGQYLARKSSTTNIIPETIHMVVNFEGALAQHEPNRLEKVKQFSKHLLLMWLLTVRQFSQRLQEMYPDHETIQRELDLTVDELRDLEGQPPGGLFIFRWLLATIAEAEFNNHFKSPADAKAMKQDVLAFRRSCENAAKFASGRVIPNGFLRLSYVAVHLYGWLSVLGFKGEIGNSHLNFPSQNFLTYAVSLVWFEVCRSIAHPFDDEEACNTVQVFREKLLDHKTFLEDCQSRFKVFNWAR
;
A
#
# COMPACT_ATOMS: atom_id res chain seq x y z
N MET A 1 15.35 13.12 36.97
CA MET A 1 15.97 11.80 36.74
C MET A 1 14.96 10.98 35.96
N ASP A 2 15.48 10.43 34.87
CA ASP A 2 14.96 9.31 34.07
C ASP A 2 13.78 9.58 33.13
N SER A 3 14.13 10.35 32.09
CA SER A 3 13.51 10.29 30.76
C SER A 3 14.01 9.04 30.01
N GLU A 4 13.39 7.89 30.23
CA GLU A 4 13.63 6.67 29.44
C GLU A 4 12.33 5.91 29.19
N VAL A 5 11.49 6.41 28.27
CA VAL A 5 10.51 5.57 27.56
C VAL A 5 10.41 6.08 26.13
N LEU A 6 11.29 5.60 25.25
CA LEU A 6 11.11 5.48 23.78
C LEU A 6 12.44 5.07 23.11
N PRO A 7 12.78 3.77 23.05
CA PRO A 7 13.54 3.29 21.89
C PRO A 7 13.21 1.84 21.43
N SER A 8 11.99 1.33 21.63
CA SER A 8 11.65 -0.06 21.25
C SER A 8 10.89 -0.22 19.91
N ILE A 9 10.15 0.80 19.46
CA ILE A 9 9.32 0.71 18.23
C ILE A 9 10.16 0.85 16.95
N SER A 10 11.18 1.70 16.98
CA SER A 10 12.06 2.00 15.83
C SER A 10 12.96 0.82 15.40
N LYS A 11 13.42 0.00 16.35
CA LYS A 11 14.31 -1.15 16.06
C LYS A 11 13.58 -2.38 15.53
N ASN A 12 12.33 -2.60 15.96
CA ASN A 12 11.52 -3.73 15.47
C ASN A 12 10.99 -3.47 14.06
N SER A 13 10.54 -2.24 13.76
CA SER A 13 10.14 -1.83 12.41
C SER A 13 11.25 -2.01 11.37
N LYS A 14 12.50 -1.63 11.69
CA LYS A 14 13.63 -1.81 10.76
C LYS A 14 14.02 -3.27 10.53
N LYS A 15 13.85 -4.14 11.52
CA LYS A 15 14.18 -5.58 11.41
C LYS A 15 13.16 -6.35 10.57
N THR A 16 11.86 -6.03 10.68
CA THR A 16 10.81 -6.64 9.84
C THR A 16 10.96 -6.20 8.38
N ILE A 17 11.13 -4.91 8.11
CA ILE A 17 11.32 -4.38 6.74
C ILE A 17 12.51 -5.06 6.02
N HIS A 18 13.62 -5.32 6.74
CA HIS A 18 14.79 -5.98 6.17
C HIS A 18 14.59 -7.48 5.89
N ALA A 19 13.80 -8.16 6.72
CA ALA A 19 13.47 -9.58 6.54
C ALA A 19 12.48 -9.79 5.39
N ASP A 20 11.53 -8.86 5.24
CA ASP A 20 10.47 -8.89 4.24
C ASP A 20 11.00 -8.54 2.84
N ALA A 21 11.83 -7.49 2.72
CA ALA A 21 12.54 -7.17 1.47
C ALA A 21 13.44 -8.33 0.99
N LYS A 22 14.08 -9.04 1.94
CA LYS A 22 14.90 -10.21 1.64
C LYS A 22 14.06 -11.38 1.14
N LYS A 23 12.89 -11.62 1.74
CA LYS A 23 11.96 -12.69 1.35
C LYS A 23 11.37 -12.45 -0.06
N ASN A 24 10.99 -11.21 -0.37
CA ASN A 24 10.48 -10.83 -1.69
C ASN A 24 11.56 -10.89 -2.78
N PHE A 25 12.79 -10.44 -2.48
CA PHE A 25 13.93 -10.64 -3.36
C PHE A 25 14.19 -12.12 -3.65
N LEU A 26 14.17 -12.97 -2.61
CA LEU A 26 14.37 -14.41 -2.73
C LEU A 26 13.25 -15.11 -3.51
N ARG A 27 12.01 -14.62 -3.43
CA ARG A 27 10.85 -15.26 -4.05
C ARG A 27 10.67 -14.88 -5.53
N PHE A 28 10.88 -13.62 -5.88
CA PHE A 28 10.56 -13.11 -7.22
C PHE A 28 11.79 -12.82 -8.07
N VAL A 29 12.84 -12.22 -7.50
CA VAL A 29 14.03 -11.81 -8.25
C VAL A 29 15.01 -12.97 -8.42
N LEU A 30 15.28 -13.72 -7.36
CA LEU A 30 16.30 -14.77 -7.37
C LEU A 30 16.02 -15.88 -8.41
N PRO A 31 14.80 -16.44 -8.56
CA PRO A 31 14.55 -17.49 -9.55
C PRO A 31 14.79 -17.03 -10.98
N ILE A 32 14.45 -15.76 -11.28
CA ILE A 32 14.64 -15.16 -12.60
C ILE A 32 16.13 -14.94 -12.89
N LEU A 33 16.89 -14.49 -11.90
CA LEU A 33 18.35 -14.35 -12.03
C LEU A 33 19.03 -15.72 -12.22
N VAL A 34 18.62 -16.73 -11.46
CA VAL A 34 19.11 -18.10 -11.63
C VAL A 34 18.77 -18.65 -13.02
N ALA A 35 17.55 -18.42 -13.51
CA ALA A 35 17.17 -18.81 -14.86
C ALA A 35 18.01 -18.10 -15.93
N ASN A 36 18.34 -16.82 -15.73
CA ASN A 36 19.22 -16.05 -16.62
C ASN A 36 20.65 -16.61 -16.63
N LEU A 37 21.20 -16.94 -15.45
CA LEU A 37 22.51 -17.60 -15.31
C LEU A 37 22.53 -19.00 -15.96
N ALA A 38 21.47 -19.79 -15.76
CA ALA A 38 21.33 -21.10 -16.38
C ALA A 38 21.27 -20.99 -17.91
N THR A 39 20.53 -20.00 -18.42
CA THR A 39 20.45 -19.70 -19.87
C THR A 39 21.82 -19.34 -20.43
N PHE A 40 22.61 -18.54 -19.69
CA PHE A 40 23.99 -18.23 -20.06
C PHE A 40 24.86 -19.49 -20.11
N GLY A 41 24.84 -20.31 -19.06
CA GLY A 41 25.60 -21.56 -19.01
C GLY A 41 25.24 -22.52 -20.15
N ILE A 42 23.95 -22.70 -20.42
CA ILE A 42 23.46 -23.54 -21.52
C ILE A 42 23.92 -22.98 -22.87
N SER A 43 23.83 -21.67 -23.08
CA SER A 43 24.30 -21.03 -24.32
C SER A 43 25.79 -21.25 -24.55
N GLN A 44 26.63 -21.17 -23.51
CA GLN A 44 28.07 -21.43 -23.61
C GLN A 44 28.37 -22.90 -23.91
N VAL A 45 27.64 -23.83 -23.28
CA VAL A 45 27.74 -25.27 -23.56
C VAL A 45 27.39 -25.57 -25.02
N ILE A 46 26.30 -25.01 -25.53
CA ILE A 46 25.88 -25.19 -26.93
C ILE A 46 26.94 -24.61 -27.88
N TYR A 47 27.46 -23.42 -27.59
CA TYR A 47 28.51 -22.78 -28.38
C TYR A 47 29.80 -23.61 -28.43
N HIS A 48 30.30 -24.10 -27.29
CA HIS A 48 31.58 -24.79 -27.26
C HIS A 48 31.51 -26.27 -27.67
N LEU A 49 30.46 -26.99 -27.29
CA LEU A 49 30.39 -28.46 -27.40
C LEU A 49 29.48 -28.98 -28.53
N VAL A 50 28.48 -28.18 -28.94
CA VAL A 50 27.46 -28.65 -29.91
C VAL A 50 27.65 -28.00 -31.28
N LEU A 51 27.99 -26.71 -31.32
CA LEU A 51 28.11 -25.97 -32.58
C LEU A 51 29.42 -26.29 -33.32
N GLY A 52 29.28 -26.76 -34.57
CA GLY A 52 30.38 -26.84 -35.53
C GLY A 52 30.86 -25.46 -35.99
N THR A 53 31.94 -25.39 -36.78
CA THR A 53 32.56 -24.14 -37.24
C THR A 53 31.56 -23.18 -37.92
N HIS A 54 30.76 -23.68 -38.86
CA HIS A 54 29.75 -22.88 -39.54
C HIS A 54 28.62 -22.40 -38.60
N GLY A 55 28.25 -23.22 -37.62
CA GLY A 55 27.25 -22.85 -36.61
C GLY A 55 27.76 -21.76 -35.65
N LYS A 56 29.05 -21.79 -35.31
CA LYS A 56 29.70 -20.76 -34.49
C LYS A 56 29.75 -19.42 -35.22
N GLU A 57 30.06 -19.41 -36.51
CA GLU A 57 30.05 -18.20 -37.35
C GLU A 57 28.66 -17.55 -37.39
N ILE A 58 27.60 -18.35 -37.58
CA ILE A 58 26.21 -17.86 -37.57
C ILE A 58 25.83 -17.32 -36.19
N PHE A 59 26.23 -18.03 -35.12
CA PHE A 59 25.94 -17.61 -33.75
C PHE A 59 26.63 -16.28 -33.41
N GLU A 60 27.90 -16.12 -33.80
CA GLU A 60 28.67 -14.88 -33.63
C GLU A 60 28.06 -13.72 -34.42
N LEU A 61 27.61 -13.96 -35.64
CA LEU A 61 26.95 -12.96 -36.47
C LEU A 61 25.62 -12.51 -35.83
N LEU A 62 24.80 -13.45 -35.38
CA LEU A 62 23.54 -13.16 -34.69
C LEU A 62 23.78 -12.37 -33.39
N ALA A 63 24.69 -12.84 -32.55
CA ALA A 63 25.03 -12.23 -31.28
C ALA A 63 25.58 -10.80 -31.46
N PHE A 64 26.44 -10.58 -32.45
CA PHE A 64 27.12 -9.32 -32.67
C PHE A 64 26.28 -8.29 -33.44
N GLU A 65 25.72 -8.67 -34.60
CA GLU A 65 25.03 -7.71 -35.46
C GLU A 65 23.67 -7.32 -34.91
N TYR A 66 22.97 -8.27 -34.29
CA TYR A 66 21.59 -8.06 -33.88
C TYR A 66 21.47 -7.90 -32.36
N LEU A 67 21.91 -8.88 -31.57
CA LEU A 67 21.59 -8.90 -30.13
C LEU A 67 22.37 -7.84 -29.35
N HIS A 68 23.68 -7.74 -29.54
CA HIS A 68 24.53 -6.79 -28.82
C HIS A 68 24.17 -5.32 -29.13
N LYS A 69 23.91 -5.00 -30.41
CA LYS A 69 23.48 -3.66 -30.82
C LYS A 69 22.10 -3.31 -30.27
N THR A 70 21.16 -4.25 -30.25
CA THR A 70 19.84 -4.01 -29.66
C THR A 70 19.95 -3.75 -28.15
N VAL A 71 20.80 -4.48 -27.42
CA VAL A 71 21.05 -4.27 -25.98
C VAL A 71 21.61 -2.87 -25.69
N SER A 72 22.58 -2.40 -26.48
CA SER A 72 23.16 -1.07 -26.28
C SER A 72 22.21 0.07 -26.65
N THR A 73 21.29 -0.17 -27.59
CA THR A 73 20.24 0.81 -27.97
C THR A 73 19.03 0.81 -27.05
N LEU A 74 18.78 -0.29 -26.32
CA LEU A 74 17.76 -0.37 -25.27
C LEU A 74 18.18 0.57 -24.14
N ASN A 75 17.70 1.80 -24.19
CA ASN A 75 17.95 2.81 -23.18
C ASN A 75 17.19 2.47 -21.89
N GLN A 76 17.73 1.54 -21.11
CA GLN A 76 17.15 1.11 -19.84
C GLN A 76 16.98 2.30 -18.89
N PHE A 77 17.91 3.26 -18.92
CA PHE A 77 17.83 4.48 -18.12
C PHE A 77 16.55 5.27 -18.38
N TRP A 78 16.02 5.29 -19.60
CA TRP A 78 14.75 5.94 -19.89
C TRP A 78 13.58 5.27 -19.18
N PHE A 79 13.54 3.93 -19.19
CA PHE A 79 12.54 3.16 -18.43
C PHE A 79 12.70 3.43 -16.92
N PHE A 80 13.91 3.37 -16.39
CA PHE A 80 14.19 3.70 -14.98
C PHE A 80 13.72 5.10 -14.60
N SER A 81 13.99 6.12 -15.42
CA SER A 81 13.59 7.51 -15.14
C SER A 81 12.08 7.67 -15.06
N ILE A 82 11.31 7.03 -15.94
CA ILE A 82 9.85 7.04 -15.88
C ILE A 82 9.38 6.33 -14.60
N TRP A 83 9.97 5.19 -14.28
CA TRP A 83 9.63 4.41 -13.11
C TRP A 83 9.97 5.13 -11.78
N ILE A 84 11.11 5.84 -11.71
CA ILE A 84 11.50 6.69 -10.58
C ILE A 84 10.52 7.86 -10.42
N GLY A 85 10.13 8.52 -11.51
CA GLY A 85 9.15 9.61 -11.47
C GLY A 85 7.79 9.14 -10.93
N GLN A 86 7.31 7.99 -11.42
CA GLN A 86 6.06 7.38 -10.95
C GLN A 86 6.16 6.88 -9.50
N TYR A 87 7.30 6.32 -9.10
CA TYR A 87 7.59 5.92 -7.73
C TYR A 87 7.53 7.11 -6.76
N LEU A 88 8.24 8.20 -7.08
CA LEU A 88 8.33 9.37 -6.21
C LEU A 88 6.98 10.09 -6.06
N ALA A 89 6.21 10.19 -7.15
CA ALA A 89 4.85 10.73 -7.10
C ALA A 89 3.91 9.88 -6.22
N ARG A 90 4.15 8.57 -6.12
CA ARG A 90 3.29 7.61 -5.40
C ARG A 90 3.66 7.39 -3.95
N LYS A 91 4.95 7.28 -3.63
CA LYS A 91 5.40 7.15 -2.25
C LYS A 91 4.87 8.28 -1.35
N SER A 92 4.80 9.50 -1.90
CA SER A 92 4.23 10.67 -1.23
C SER A 92 2.70 10.59 -1.07
N SER A 93 1.99 9.94 -1.99
CA SER A 93 0.52 9.86 -1.95
C SER A 93 0.01 8.66 -1.15
N THR A 94 0.61 7.48 -1.22
CA THR A 94 0.12 6.28 -0.51
C THR A 94 0.01 6.48 1.00
N THR A 95 0.94 7.21 1.62
CA THR A 95 0.89 7.55 3.06
C THR A 95 -0.21 8.56 3.40
N ASN A 96 -0.60 9.41 2.44
CA ASN A 96 -1.63 10.44 2.61
C ASN A 96 -3.03 9.97 2.21
N ILE A 97 -3.15 8.79 1.61
CA ILE A 97 -4.41 8.28 1.06
C ILE A 97 -5.27 7.62 2.14
N ILE A 98 -4.66 6.99 3.14
CA ILE A 98 -5.41 6.36 4.23
C ILE A 98 -5.91 7.46 5.17
N PRO A 99 -7.24 7.66 5.29
CA PRO A 99 -7.77 8.75 6.10
C PRO A 99 -7.42 8.57 7.59
N GLU A 100 -6.99 9.64 8.24
CA GLU A 100 -6.84 9.69 9.69
C GLU A 100 -8.23 9.78 10.33
N THR A 101 -8.40 9.15 11.50
CA THR A 101 -9.72 8.96 12.13
C THR A 101 -9.79 9.57 13.53
N ILE A 102 -8.73 9.42 14.32
CA ILE A 102 -8.72 9.82 15.74
C ILE A 102 -8.88 11.32 15.94
N HIS A 103 -8.22 12.16 15.14
CA HIS A 103 -8.30 13.62 15.23
C HIS A 103 -9.75 14.13 15.12
N MET A 104 -10.58 13.52 14.27
CA MET A 104 -11.99 13.93 14.16
C MET A 104 -12.80 13.57 15.40
N VAL A 105 -12.53 12.43 16.03
CA VAL A 105 -13.22 12.05 17.27
C VAL A 105 -12.81 12.99 18.41
N VAL A 106 -11.53 13.34 18.49
CA VAL A 106 -11.01 14.34 19.44
C VAL A 106 -11.67 15.71 19.21
N ASN A 107 -11.72 16.18 17.97
CA ASN A 107 -12.39 17.43 17.63
C ASN A 107 -13.88 17.39 17.97
N PHE A 108 -14.56 16.27 17.72
CA PHE A 108 -15.97 16.12 18.02
C PHE A 108 -16.23 16.19 19.53
N GLU A 109 -15.44 15.47 20.34
CA GLU A 109 -15.51 15.58 21.81
C GLU A 109 -15.26 17.02 22.25
N GLY A 110 -14.19 17.66 21.73
CA GLY A 110 -13.83 19.04 22.06
C GLY A 110 -14.89 20.07 21.67
N ALA A 111 -15.66 19.83 20.62
CA ALA A 111 -16.71 20.70 20.11
C ALA A 111 -18.01 20.63 20.94
N LEU A 112 -18.29 19.48 21.59
CA LEU A 112 -19.49 19.29 22.40
C LEU A 112 -19.46 20.15 23.68
N ALA A 113 -20.61 20.68 24.06
CA ALA A 113 -20.81 21.44 25.28
C ALA A 113 -20.57 20.56 26.52
N GLN A 114 -20.09 21.16 27.62
CA GLN A 114 -19.76 20.43 28.85
C GLN A 114 -20.99 19.85 29.58
N HIS A 115 -22.16 20.47 29.40
CA HIS A 115 -23.41 20.07 30.05
C HIS A 115 -24.22 19.06 29.23
N GLU A 116 -23.65 18.54 28.15
CA GLU A 116 -24.32 17.64 27.23
C GLU A 116 -24.71 16.31 27.92
N PRO A 117 -26.01 15.94 27.94
CA PRO A 117 -26.42 14.62 28.41
C PRO A 117 -25.86 13.54 27.49
N ASN A 118 -25.34 12.45 28.06
CA ASN A 118 -24.81 11.31 27.31
C ASN A 118 -23.66 11.68 26.33
N ARG A 119 -22.86 12.71 26.65
CA ARG A 119 -21.69 13.14 25.86
C ARG A 119 -20.79 11.98 25.43
N LEU A 120 -20.49 11.07 26.36
CA LEU A 120 -19.68 9.87 26.08
C LEU A 120 -20.33 8.95 25.04
N GLU A 121 -21.64 8.75 25.11
CA GLU A 121 -22.35 7.87 24.17
C GLU A 121 -22.37 8.46 22.76
N LYS A 122 -22.57 9.78 22.64
CA LYS A 122 -22.50 10.48 21.35
C LYS A 122 -21.09 10.40 20.74
N VAL A 123 -20.05 10.55 21.56
CA VAL A 123 -18.66 10.39 21.10
C VAL A 123 -18.37 8.94 20.70
N LYS A 124 -18.87 7.95 21.45
CA LYS A 124 -18.76 6.51 21.11
C LYS A 124 -19.45 6.22 19.76
N GLN A 125 -20.67 6.72 19.57
CA GLN A 125 -21.43 6.54 18.33
C GLN A 125 -20.73 7.20 17.13
N PHE A 126 -20.26 8.44 17.28
CA PHE A 126 -19.52 9.14 16.23
C PHE A 126 -18.22 8.40 15.86
N SER A 127 -17.44 7.98 16.87
CA SER A 127 -16.23 7.17 16.69
C SER A 127 -16.50 5.88 15.93
N LYS A 128 -17.57 5.17 16.30
CA LYS A 128 -18.01 3.92 15.66
C LYS A 128 -18.37 4.12 14.20
N HIS A 129 -19.19 5.12 13.87
CA HIS A 129 -19.56 5.43 12.48
C HIS A 129 -18.36 5.83 11.64
N LEU A 130 -17.38 6.50 12.24
CA LEU A 130 -16.18 6.94 11.55
C LEU A 130 -15.25 5.77 11.20
N LEU A 131 -15.06 4.83 12.14
CA LEU A 131 -14.36 3.57 11.88
C LEU A 131 -15.10 2.70 10.87
N LEU A 132 -16.43 2.65 10.93
CA LEU A 132 -17.27 1.91 9.99
C LEU A 132 -17.13 2.44 8.56
N MET A 133 -17.21 3.76 8.37
CA MET A 133 -17.00 4.41 7.08
C MET A 133 -15.61 4.10 6.52
N TRP A 134 -14.59 4.16 7.38
CA TRP A 134 -13.22 3.82 7.00
C TRP A 134 -13.11 2.35 6.56
N LEU A 135 -13.59 1.42 7.40
CA LEU A 135 -13.49 -0.02 7.17
C LEU A 135 -14.18 -0.41 5.86
N LEU A 136 -15.42 0.02 5.67
CA LEU A 136 -16.20 -0.28 4.47
C LEU A 136 -15.59 0.34 3.21
N THR A 137 -14.91 1.49 3.33
CA THR A 137 -14.20 2.10 2.19
C THR A 137 -12.96 1.30 1.82
N VAL A 138 -12.07 1.02 2.79
CA VAL A 138 -10.81 0.30 2.52
C VAL A 138 -11.07 -1.15 2.12
N ARG A 139 -12.10 -1.77 2.69
CA ARG A 139 -12.57 -3.11 2.30
C ARG A 139 -12.95 -3.21 0.83
N GLN A 140 -13.33 -2.13 0.13
CA GLN A 140 -13.63 -2.23 -1.31
C GLN A 140 -12.41 -2.63 -2.15
N PHE A 141 -11.19 -2.35 -1.68
CA PHE A 141 -9.97 -2.53 -2.46
C PHE A 141 -8.83 -3.23 -1.73
N SER A 142 -8.97 -3.52 -0.43
CA SER A 142 -8.06 -4.39 0.30
C SER A 142 -8.62 -5.81 0.33
N GLN A 143 -7.99 -6.73 -0.40
CA GLN A 143 -8.37 -8.14 -0.41
C GLN A 143 -8.32 -8.75 1.00
N ARG A 144 -7.32 -8.39 1.82
CA ARG A 144 -7.19 -8.91 3.18
C ARG A 144 -8.28 -8.44 4.13
N LEU A 145 -8.72 -7.17 4.02
CA LEU A 145 -9.87 -6.71 4.80
C LEU A 145 -11.17 -7.37 4.33
N GLN A 146 -11.31 -7.73 3.05
CA GLN A 146 -12.43 -8.54 2.57
C GLN A 146 -12.39 -9.95 3.16
N GLU A 147 -11.22 -10.57 3.24
CA GLU A 147 -11.04 -11.90 3.84
C GLU A 147 -11.31 -11.91 5.35
N MET A 148 -10.86 -10.87 6.07
CA MET A 148 -11.03 -10.77 7.52
C MET A 148 -12.42 -10.33 7.95
N TYR A 149 -13.07 -9.47 7.16
CA TYR A 149 -14.41 -8.96 7.41
C TYR A 149 -15.32 -9.25 6.20
N PRO A 150 -15.66 -10.52 5.92
CA PRO A 150 -16.36 -10.91 4.70
C PRO A 150 -17.86 -10.57 4.70
N ASP A 151 -18.44 -10.36 5.88
CA ASP A 151 -19.88 -10.13 6.06
C ASP A 151 -20.13 -9.01 7.08
N HIS A 152 -21.35 -8.47 7.07
CA HIS A 152 -21.74 -7.39 7.98
C HIS A 152 -21.86 -7.86 9.44
N GLU A 153 -22.09 -9.15 9.71
CA GLU A 153 -22.16 -9.67 11.08
C GLU A 153 -20.78 -9.65 11.76
N THR A 154 -19.73 -10.00 11.02
CA THR A 154 -18.35 -9.93 11.51
C THR A 154 -17.98 -8.48 11.84
N ILE A 155 -18.41 -7.53 11.00
CA ILE A 155 -18.23 -6.09 11.26
C ILE A 155 -19.04 -5.64 12.48
N GLN A 156 -20.27 -6.15 12.63
CA GLN A 156 -21.13 -5.87 13.78
C GLN A 156 -20.45 -6.27 15.09
N ARG A 157 -19.86 -7.47 15.15
CA ARG A 157 -19.16 -7.95 16.35
C ARG A 157 -17.92 -7.13 16.68
N GLU A 158 -17.18 -6.68 15.67
CA GLU A 158 -15.93 -5.92 15.86
C GLU A 158 -16.20 -4.47 16.31
N LEU A 159 -17.21 -3.82 15.73
CA LEU A 159 -17.53 -2.41 15.96
C LEU A 159 -18.69 -2.18 16.93
N ASP A 160 -19.32 -3.23 17.46
CA ASP A 160 -20.47 -3.14 18.37
C ASP A 160 -21.64 -2.37 17.69
N LEU A 161 -21.97 -2.78 16.45
CA LEU A 161 -23.08 -2.18 15.71
C LEU A 161 -24.43 -2.63 16.26
N THR A 162 -25.39 -1.73 16.30
CA THR A 162 -26.75 -2.06 16.73
C THR A 162 -27.47 -2.87 15.65
N VAL A 163 -28.54 -3.57 16.04
CA VAL A 163 -29.36 -4.36 15.11
C VAL A 163 -29.98 -3.46 14.03
N ASP A 164 -30.39 -2.24 14.39
CA ASP A 164 -30.91 -1.27 13.43
C ASP A 164 -29.84 -0.77 12.46
N GLU A 165 -28.62 -0.50 12.94
CA GLU A 165 -27.49 -0.14 12.07
C GLU A 165 -27.17 -1.27 11.10
N LEU A 166 -27.19 -2.53 11.55
CA LEU A 166 -26.97 -3.69 10.69
C LEU A 166 -28.04 -3.81 9.60
N ARG A 167 -29.32 -3.69 9.97
CA ARG A 167 -30.45 -3.73 9.02
C ARG A 167 -30.32 -2.63 7.96
N ASP A 168 -29.93 -1.44 8.39
CA ASP A 168 -29.72 -0.32 7.48
C ASP A 168 -28.49 -0.53 6.59
N LEU A 169 -27.42 -1.19 7.07
CA LEU A 169 -26.25 -1.57 6.25
C LEU A 169 -26.63 -2.56 5.12
N GLU A 170 -27.49 -3.54 5.40
CA GLU A 170 -27.90 -4.56 4.44
C GLU A 170 -28.66 -4.00 3.24
N GLY A 171 -29.39 -2.89 3.42
CA GLY A 171 -30.14 -2.23 2.36
C GLY A 171 -29.32 -1.29 1.46
N GLN A 172 -28.01 -1.16 1.67
CA GLN A 172 -27.17 -0.14 1.04
C GLN A 172 -26.17 -0.74 0.03
N PRO A 173 -25.70 0.05 -0.95
CA PRO A 173 -24.70 -0.41 -1.90
C PRO A 173 -23.36 -0.73 -1.20
N PRO A 174 -22.54 -1.62 -1.77
CA PRO A 174 -21.26 -2.02 -1.17
C PRO A 174 -20.31 -0.82 -1.08
N GLY A 175 -20.07 -0.30 0.13
CA GLY A 175 -19.13 0.79 0.38
C GLY A 175 -19.40 1.63 1.62
N GLY A 176 -18.39 2.35 2.09
CA GLY A 176 -18.51 3.18 3.31
C GLY A 176 -19.15 4.56 3.11
N LEU A 177 -19.30 5.03 1.87
CA LEU A 177 -19.68 6.43 1.60
C LEU A 177 -21.08 6.81 2.06
N PHE A 178 -22.01 5.86 2.24
CA PHE A 178 -23.33 6.19 2.78
C PHE A 178 -23.30 6.49 4.28
N ILE A 179 -22.33 5.94 5.02
CA ILE A 179 -22.12 6.19 6.46
C ILE A 179 -21.81 7.67 6.74
N PHE A 180 -21.29 8.39 5.73
CA PHE A 180 -21.18 9.85 5.76
C PHE A 180 -22.51 10.53 6.15
N ARG A 181 -23.66 9.99 5.72
CA ARG A 181 -24.97 10.53 6.09
C ARG A 181 -25.25 10.35 7.58
N TRP A 182 -24.82 9.24 8.18
CA TRP A 182 -24.95 8.99 9.61
C TRP A 182 -24.08 9.96 10.41
N LEU A 183 -22.82 10.17 9.98
CA LEU A 183 -21.93 11.16 10.59
C LEU A 183 -22.52 12.57 10.55
N LEU A 184 -23.07 12.99 9.40
CA LEU A 184 -23.76 14.27 9.28
C LEU A 184 -25.04 14.34 10.11
N ALA A 185 -25.82 13.25 10.21
CA ALA A 185 -27.02 13.21 11.02
C ALA A 185 -26.69 13.38 12.50
N THR A 186 -25.63 12.73 13.01
CA THR A 186 -25.15 12.90 14.38
C THR A 186 -24.77 14.36 14.67
N ILE A 187 -24.10 15.03 13.74
CA ILE A 187 -23.75 16.45 13.86
C ILE A 187 -25.01 17.33 13.80
N ALA A 188 -25.92 17.06 12.86
CA ALA A 188 -27.15 17.85 12.71
C ALA A 188 -28.07 17.72 13.93
N GLU A 189 -28.17 16.53 14.52
CA GLU A 189 -28.92 16.29 15.75
C GLU A 189 -28.30 17.05 16.93
N ALA A 190 -26.97 16.99 17.08
CA ALA A 190 -26.27 17.74 18.12
C ALA A 190 -26.39 19.27 17.93
N GLU A 191 -26.40 19.76 16.69
CA GLU A 191 -26.62 21.17 16.38
C GLU A 191 -28.06 21.60 16.68
N PHE A 192 -29.05 20.82 16.24
CA PHE A 192 -30.47 21.10 16.47
C PHE A 192 -30.81 21.21 17.95
N ASN A 193 -30.20 20.34 18.78
CA ASN A 193 -30.42 20.34 20.22
C ASN A 193 -29.51 21.31 21.00
N ASN A 194 -28.69 22.14 20.32
CA ASN A 194 -27.73 23.07 20.94
C ASN A 194 -26.67 22.38 21.82
N HIS A 195 -26.24 21.19 21.44
CA HIS A 195 -25.26 20.38 22.17
C HIS A 195 -23.81 20.77 21.86
N PHE A 196 -23.58 21.71 20.92
CA PHE A 196 -22.25 22.27 20.63
C PHE A 196 -21.95 23.50 21.48
N LYS A 197 -20.67 23.74 21.75
CA LYS A 197 -20.21 24.97 22.43
C LYS A 197 -20.53 26.23 21.62
N SER A 198 -20.42 26.15 20.29
CA SER A 198 -20.77 27.23 19.39
C SER A 198 -21.28 26.72 18.04
N PRO A 199 -22.07 27.53 17.30
CA PRO A 199 -22.45 27.21 15.92
C PRO A 199 -21.25 27.10 14.97
N ALA A 200 -20.14 27.76 15.29
CA ALA A 200 -18.91 27.67 14.53
C ALA A 200 -18.28 26.27 14.63
N ASP A 201 -18.32 25.65 15.80
CA ASP A 201 -17.81 24.29 16.02
C ASP A 201 -18.63 23.25 15.22
N ALA A 202 -19.95 23.38 15.20
CA ALA A 202 -20.82 22.54 14.38
C ALA A 202 -20.48 22.65 12.88
N LYS A 203 -20.24 23.88 12.39
CA LYS A 203 -19.84 24.12 11.01
C LYS A 203 -18.45 23.55 10.70
N ALA A 204 -17.48 23.71 11.59
CA ALA A 204 -16.14 23.14 11.45
C ALA A 204 -16.21 21.61 11.38
N MET A 205 -17.01 20.99 12.25
CA MET A 205 -17.20 19.54 12.25
C MET A 205 -17.80 19.00 10.94
N LYS A 206 -18.79 19.71 10.38
CA LYS A 206 -19.34 19.38 9.06
C LYS A 206 -18.26 19.45 7.96
N GLN A 207 -17.36 20.42 8.03
CA GLN A 207 -16.25 20.56 7.08
C GLN A 207 -15.23 19.43 7.23
N ASP A 208 -14.90 19.04 8.46
CA ASP A 208 -14.00 17.92 8.75
C ASP A 208 -14.55 16.60 8.19
N VAL A 209 -15.84 16.32 8.42
CA VAL A 209 -16.51 15.12 7.88
C VAL A 209 -16.58 15.14 6.35
N LEU A 210 -16.77 16.31 5.73
CA LEU A 210 -16.69 16.48 4.27
C LEU A 210 -15.28 16.23 3.73
N ALA A 211 -14.24 16.71 4.42
CA ALA A 211 -12.85 16.47 4.05
C ALA A 211 -12.51 14.98 4.17
N PHE A 212 -12.93 14.33 5.24
CA PHE A 212 -12.78 12.90 5.43
C PHE A 212 -13.44 12.08 4.32
N ARG A 213 -14.67 12.43 3.94
CA ARG A 213 -15.34 11.81 2.79
C ARG A 213 -14.51 11.95 1.51
N ARG A 214 -13.97 13.13 1.22
CA ARG A 214 -13.11 13.33 0.05
C ARG A 214 -11.86 12.47 0.12
N SER A 215 -11.26 12.31 1.29
CA SER A 215 -10.11 11.42 1.49
C SER A 215 -10.49 9.96 1.24
N CYS A 216 -11.63 9.49 1.73
CA CYS A 216 -12.18 8.16 1.44
C CYS A 216 -12.44 7.95 -0.07
N GLU A 217 -13.05 8.93 -0.74
CA GLU A 217 -13.29 8.88 -2.19
C GLU A 217 -11.97 8.87 -2.99
N ASN A 218 -10.98 9.65 -2.57
CA ASN A 218 -9.65 9.66 -3.18
C ASN A 218 -8.92 8.33 -2.98
N ALA A 219 -9.07 7.71 -1.81
CA ALA A 219 -8.54 6.38 -1.54
C ALA A 219 -9.17 5.32 -2.44
N ALA A 220 -10.50 5.32 -2.53
CA ALA A 220 -11.22 4.42 -3.42
C ALA A 220 -10.84 4.66 -4.89
N LYS A 221 -10.66 5.91 -5.34
CA LYS A 221 -10.19 6.24 -6.71
C LYS A 221 -8.76 5.80 -6.95
N PHE A 222 -7.86 5.98 -5.99
CA PHE A 222 -6.47 5.57 -6.12
C PHE A 222 -6.34 4.05 -6.18
N ALA A 223 -7.19 3.34 -5.43
CA ALA A 223 -7.17 1.88 -5.39
C ALA A 223 -7.93 1.22 -6.56
N SER A 224 -9.07 1.79 -6.99
CA SER A 224 -9.82 1.34 -8.18
C SER A 224 -9.15 1.77 -9.49
N GLY A 225 -8.46 2.91 -9.46
CA GLY A 225 -7.62 3.34 -10.55
C GLY A 225 -6.46 2.36 -10.69
N ARG A 226 -6.45 1.59 -11.78
CA ARG A 226 -5.19 1.06 -12.33
C ARG A 226 -4.38 2.25 -12.83
N VAL A 227 -3.85 3.05 -11.91
CA VAL A 227 -3.24 4.36 -12.21
C VAL A 227 -2.01 4.16 -13.11
N ILE A 228 -1.38 2.98 -13.05
CA ILE A 228 -0.53 2.49 -14.15
C ILE A 228 -1.41 1.59 -15.02
N PRO A 229 -1.66 1.94 -16.29
CA PRO A 229 -2.32 1.03 -17.20
C PRO A 229 -1.60 -0.32 -17.19
N ASN A 230 -2.33 -1.43 -17.02
CA ASN A 230 -1.73 -2.78 -17.03
C ASN A 230 -0.85 -3.01 -18.27
N GLY A 231 -1.15 -2.34 -19.39
CA GLY A 231 -0.32 -2.33 -20.59
C GLY A 231 1.10 -1.81 -20.36
N PHE A 232 1.28 -0.77 -19.55
CA PHE A 232 2.59 -0.19 -19.25
C PHE A 232 3.43 -1.10 -18.33
N LEU A 233 2.78 -1.74 -17.34
CA LEU A 233 3.44 -2.74 -16.49
C LEU A 233 3.88 -3.95 -17.33
N ARG A 234 3.01 -4.45 -18.21
CA ARG A 234 3.32 -5.56 -19.13
C ARG A 234 4.42 -5.20 -20.12
N LEU A 235 4.39 -4.00 -20.69
CA LEU A 235 5.42 -3.53 -21.62
C LEU A 235 6.78 -3.46 -20.92
N SER A 236 6.82 -2.97 -19.69
CA SER A 236 8.05 -2.88 -18.91
C SER A 236 8.57 -4.26 -18.49
N TYR A 237 7.68 -5.19 -18.14
CA TYR A 237 8.02 -6.59 -17.89
C TYR A 237 8.70 -7.22 -19.12
N VAL A 238 8.10 -7.04 -20.30
CA VAL A 238 8.65 -7.53 -21.57
C VAL A 238 10.01 -6.87 -21.85
N ALA A 239 10.14 -5.54 -21.69
CA ALA A 239 11.37 -4.83 -21.97
C ALA A 239 12.53 -5.26 -21.06
N VAL A 240 12.28 -5.40 -19.75
CA VAL A 240 13.28 -5.84 -18.77
C VAL A 240 13.74 -7.26 -19.08
N HIS A 241 12.82 -8.19 -19.32
CA HIS A 241 13.20 -9.56 -19.63
C HIS A 241 13.86 -9.68 -21.00
N LEU A 242 13.37 -9.00 -22.03
CA LEU A 242 14.00 -8.99 -23.35
C LEU A 242 15.46 -8.53 -23.25
N TYR A 243 15.74 -7.48 -22.47
CA TYR A 243 17.13 -7.10 -22.18
C TYR A 243 17.91 -8.23 -21.50
N GLY A 244 17.34 -8.90 -20.49
CA GLY A 244 17.99 -10.02 -19.80
C GLY A 244 18.38 -11.15 -20.76
N TRP A 245 17.49 -11.52 -21.69
CA TRP A 245 17.75 -12.53 -22.72
C TRP A 245 18.82 -12.08 -23.71
N LEU A 246 18.66 -10.88 -24.28
CA LEU A 246 19.58 -10.35 -25.28
C LEU A 246 20.99 -10.10 -24.71
N SER A 247 21.09 -9.72 -23.45
CA SER A 247 22.38 -9.42 -22.80
C SER A 247 23.20 -10.68 -22.48
N VAL A 248 22.53 -11.83 -22.33
CA VAL A 248 23.14 -13.16 -22.19
C VAL A 248 23.56 -13.73 -23.54
N LEU A 249 22.67 -13.66 -24.54
CA LEU A 249 22.92 -14.22 -25.87
C LEU A 249 23.85 -13.36 -26.74
N GLY A 250 23.85 -12.05 -26.52
CA GLY A 250 24.71 -11.08 -27.21
C GLY A 250 26.08 -10.89 -26.55
N PHE A 251 26.42 -11.67 -25.51
CA PHE A 251 27.71 -11.56 -24.87
C PHE A 251 28.80 -12.32 -25.63
N LYS A 252 29.81 -11.57 -26.09
CA LYS A 252 30.91 -12.06 -26.91
C LYS A 252 32.10 -12.62 -26.12
N GLY A 253 32.09 -12.54 -24.78
CA GLY A 253 33.25 -12.76 -23.89
C GLY A 253 34.46 -13.36 -24.58
N GLU A 254 35.45 -12.52 -24.91
CA GLU A 254 36.58 -12.81 -25.79
C GLU A 254 36.80 -14.32 -25.98
N ILE A 255 36.31 -14.82 -27.12
CA ILE A 255 36.32 -16.24 -27.52
C ILE A 255 37.77 -16.74 -27.78
N GLY A 256 38.77 -16.10 -27.18
CA GLY A 256 40.18 -16.29 -27.45
C GLY A 256 41.09 -16.49 -26.24
N ASN A 257 40.78 -16.05 -25.01
CA ASN A 257 41.79 -16.11 -23.92
C ASN A 257 41.31 -16.38 -22.49
N SER A 258 40.01 -16.61 -22.24
CA SER A 258 39.54 -17.03 -20.92
C SER A 258 38.26 -17.85 -21.07
N HIS A 259 38.32 -19.13 -20.70
CA HIS A 259 37.25 -20.11 -20.94
C HIS A 259 35.95 -19.85 -20.16
N LEU A 260 35.85 -18.80 -19.33
CA LEU A 260 34.72 -18.54 -18.45
C LEU A 260 34.56 -17.04 -18.13
N ASN A 261 34.67 -16.15 -19.13
CA ASN A 261 34.36 -14.74 -18.89
C ASN A 261 32.84 -14.58 -18.70
N PHE A 262 32.44 -14.19 -17.49
CA PHE A 262 31.04 -13.91 -17.16
C PHE A 262 30.68 -12.46 -17.55
N PRO A 263 29.52 -12.20 -18.19
CA PRO A 263 29.02 -10.85 -18.49
C PRO A 263 28.58 -10.09 -17.23
N SER A 264 29.50 -9.87 -16.28
CA SER A 264 29.19 -9.32 -14.97
C SER A 264 28.48 -7.96 -15.05
N GLN A 265 28.90 -7.08 -15.96
CA GLN A 265 28.30 -5.76 -16.14
C GLN A 265 26.85 -5.85 -16.63
N ASN A 266 26.59 -6.61 -17.69
CA ASN A 266 25.24 -6.81 -18.22
C ASN A 266 24.32 -7.49 -17.22
N PHE A 267 24.85 -8.50 -16.50
CA PHE A 267 24.11 -9.21 -15.47
C PHE A 267 23.75 -8.29 -14.30
N LEU A 268 24.69 -7.46 -13.84
CA LEU A 268 24.43 -6.47 -12.78
C LEU A 268 23.38 -5.45 -13.24
N THR A 269 23.48 -4.93 -14.46
CA THR A 269 22.50 -4.00 -15.00
C THR A 269 21.11 -4.63 -15.13
N TYR A 270 21.02 -5.89 -15.56
CA TYR A 270 19.78 -6.64 -15.58
C TYR A 270 19.22 -6.86 -14.17
N ALA A 271 20.05 -7.25 -13.21
CA ALA A 271 19.65 -7.47 -11.83
C ALA A 271 19.10 -6.20 -11.18
N VAL A 272 19.77 -5.06 -11.37
CA VAL A 272 19.28 -3.75 -10.89
C VAL A 272 17.93 -3.41 -11.55
N SER A 273 17.78 -3.66 -12.85
CA SER A 273 16.53 -3.41 -13.59
C SER A 273 15.38 -4.26 -13.09
N LEU A 274 15.65 -5.53 -12.81
CA LEU A 274 14.67 -6.48 -12.30
C LEU A 274 14.24 -6.13 -10.87
N VAL A 275 15.20 -5.84 -9.98
CA VAL A 275 14.90 -5.39 -8.61
C VAL A 275 14.06 -4.12 -8.64
N TRP A 276 14.43 -3.15 -9.49
CA TRP A 276 13.69 -1.91 -9.59
C TRP A 276 12.28 -2.10 -10.16
N PHE A 277 12.12 -2.94 -11.18
CA PHE A 277 10.81 -3.31 -11.71
C PHE A 277 9.90 -3.91 -10.63
N GLU A 278 10.42 -4.82 -9.79
CA GLU A 278 9.66 -5.40 -8.68
C GLU A 278 9.27 -4.36 -7.63
N VAL A 279 10.18 -3.45 -7.28
CA VAL A 279 9.88 -2.32 -6.38
C VAL A 279 8.78 -1.43 -6.94
N CYS A 280 8.80 -1.16 -8.25
CA CYS A 280 7.76 -0.36 -8.88
C CYS A 280 6.43 -1.11 -8.98
N ARG A 281 6.46 -2.43 -9.19
CA ARG A 281 5.27 -3.30 -9.22
C ARG A 281 4.56 -3.31 -7.87
N SER A 282 5.30 -3.45 -6.76
CA SER A 282 4.69 -3.45 -5.42
C SER A 282 4.04 -2.10 -5.07
N ILE A 283 4.61 -0.99 -5.54
CA ILE A 283 4.04 0.36 -5.32
C ILE A 283 2.91 0.69 -6.28
N ALA A 284 2.85 0.05 -7.44
CA ALA A 284 1.74 0.20 -8.36
C ALA A 284 0.44 -0.37 -7.78
N HIS A 285 0.56 -1.39 -6.92
CA HIS A 285 -0.54 -2.13 -6.29
C HIS A 285 -0.32 -2.27 -4.77
N PRO A 286 -0.28 -1.16 -4.02
CA PRO A 286 0.14 -1.19 -2.61
C PRO A 286 -0.88 -1.89 -1.70
N PHE A 287 -2.14 -2.02 -2.13
CA PHE A 287 -3.20 -2.68 -1.36
C PHE A 287 -3.38 -4.17 -1.69
N ASP A 288 -2.78 -4.64 -2.79
CA ASP A 288 -2.76 -6.05 -3.18
C ASP A 288 -1.54 -6.78 -2.58
N ASP A 289 -0.50 -6.05 -2.21
CA ASP A 289 0.75 -6.56 -1.61
C ASP A 289 0.78 -6.29 -0.10
N GLU A 290 0.68 -7.35 0.71
CA GLU A 290 0.64 -7.29 2.18
C GLU A 290 1.83 -6.57 2.80
N GLU A 291 2.98 -6.64 2.13
CA GLU A 291 4.22 -6.03 2.62
C GLU A 291 4.28 -4.53 2.28
N ALA A 292 3.52 -4.06 1.29
CA ALA A 292 3.47 -2.66 0.89
C ALA A 292 2.48 -1.84 1.75
N CYS A 293 1.32 -2.43 2.10
CA CYS A 293 0.36 -1.80 3.00
C CYS A 293 -0.46 -2.84 3.78
N ASN A 294 -0.10 -3.06 5.05
CA ASN A 294 -0.86 -3.91 5.96
C ASN A 294 -2.10 -3.16 6.49
N THR A 295 -3.12 -3.04 5.64
CA THR A 295 -4.39 -2.36 5.94
C THR A 295 -5.11 -2.94 7.17
N VAL A 296 -4.93 -4.24 7.45
CA VAL A 296 -5.46 -4.90 8.65
C VAL A 296 -4.79 -4.37 9.90
N GLN A 297 -3.45 -4.29 9.93
CA GLN A 297 -2.72 -3.73 11.05
C GLN A 297 -3.11 -2.27 11.27
N VAL A 298 -3.18 -1.47 10.20
CA VAL A 298 -3.61 -0.07 10.27
C VAL A 298 -5.02 0.05 10.87
N PHE A 299 -5.95 -0.84 10.50
CA PHE A 299 -7.29 -0.85 11.10
C PHE A 299 -7.25 -1.18 12.58
N ARG A 300 -6.44 -2.18 13.00
CA ARG A 300 -6.30 -2.55 14.41
C ARG A 300 -5.68 -1.44 15.25
N GLU A 301 -4.68 -0.74 14.72
CA GLU A 301 -4.08 0.43 15.36
C GLU A 301 -5.15 1.53 15.56
N LYS A 302 -5.94 1.84 14.52
CA LYS A 302 -7.05 2.79 14.64
C LYS A 302 -8.10 2.36 15.65
N LEU A 303 -8.46 1.08 15.67
CA LEU A 303 -9.41 0.52 16.64
C LEU A 303 -8.88 0.71 18.07
N LEU A 304 -7.58 0.45 18.29
CA LEU A 304 -6.92 0.60 19.59
C LEU A 304 -6.85 2.07 20.02
N ASP A 305 -6.50 2.99 19.11
CA ASP A 305 -6.45 4.43 19.37
C ASP A 305 -7.82 4.95 19.80
N HIS A 306 -8.88 4.55 19.08
CA HIS A 306 -10.24 4.92 19.41
C HIS A 306 -10.69 4.33 20.74
N LYS A 307 -10.37 3.06 21.05
CA LYS A 307 -10.67 2.44 22.35
C LYS A 307 -9.98 3.17 23.49
N THR A 308 -8.67 3.43 23.36
CA THR A 308 -7.86 4.12 24.36
C THR A 308 -8.39 5.54 24.61
N PHE A 309 -8.75 6.26 23.56
CA PHE A 309 -9.35 7.60 23.70
C PHE A 309 -10.71 7.57 24.40
N LEU A 310 -11.57 6.59 24.09
CA LEU A 310 -12.87 6.45 24.73
C LEU A 310 -12.76 6.06 26.21
N GLU A 311 -11.79 5.21 26.57
CA GLU A 311 -11.48 4.88 27.96
C GLU A 311 -10.98 6.10 28.74
N ASP A 312 -10.09 6.90 28.15
CA ASP A 312 -9.65 8.17 28.73
C ASP A 312 -10.83 9.14 28.94
N CYS A 313 -11.68 9.31 27.92
CA CYS A 313 -12.89 10.10 28.03
C CYS A 313 -13.77 9.62 29.19
N GLN A 314 -14.03 8.31 29.27
CA GLN A 314 -14.84 7.71 30.33
C GLN A 314 -14.24 7.98 31.72
N SER A 315 -12.92 7.92 31.86
CA SER A 315 -12.23 8.22 33.12
C SER A 315 -12.43 9.68 33.54
N ARG A 316 -12.32 10.63 32.60
CA ARG A 316 -12.55 12.07 32.83
C ARG A 316 -13.98 12.35 33.27
N PHE A 317 -14.97 11.66 32.69
CA PHE A 317 -16.38 11.80 33.10
C PHE A 317 -16.68 11.20 34.47
N LYS A 318 -16.06 10.06 34.84
CA LYS A 318 -16.25 9.45 36.17
C LYS A 318 -15.73 10.35 37.30
N VAL A 319 -14.58 10.99 37.08
CA VAL A 319 -14.00 11.93 38.06
C VAL A 319 -14.89 13.17 38.23
N PHE A 320 -15.46 13.69 37.14
CA PHE A 320 -16.32 14.87 37.19
C PHE A 320 -17.63 14.62 37.97
N ASN A 321 -18.20 13.42 37.87
CA ASN A 321 -19.41 13.05 38.62
C ASN A 321 -19.17 12.79 40.11
N TRP A 322 -17.91 12.57 40.54
CA TRP A 322 -17.54 12.45 41.95
C TRP A 322 -17.31 13.80 42.65
N ALA A 323 -17.09 14.88 41.88
CA ALA A 323 -16.81 16.22 42.40
C ALA A 323 -18.04 17.13 42.50
N ARG A 324 -19.25 16.61 42.24
CA ARG A 324 -20.54 17.27 42.46
C ARG A 324 -21.27 16.64 43.64
#